data_AF-A0A2V5WUX2-F1
#
_entry.id   AF-A0A2V5WUX2-F1
#
_cell.length_a   1.000
_cell.length_b   1.000
_cell.length_c   1.000
_cell.angle_alpha   90.00
_cell.angle_beta   90.00
_cell.angle_gamma   90.00
#
_symmetry.space_group_name_H-M   'P 1'
#
loop_
_entity.id
_entity.type
_entity.pdbx_description
1 polymer ?
#
loop_
_entity_poly.entity_id
_entity_poly.type
_entity_poly.pdbx_seq_one_letter_code
_entity_poly.pdbx_strand_id
1 'polypeptide(L)'
;MKPRTQSSLIGSILLSFAIAHISALGQSPPAPGPEHEALKKLEGTWNAKVKMGDDESAATATYKMVCGGLWLMSDFQGSFGDQKFSGHGLDGYDPEKKKYVSVWVDSMSTRPMFLEGTYDKEKKTSTMTGEAKGPDGKMAKHKMTTHMPDDDHMTFTMYLLDADGQENKVMTIEYTRKK
;
A
#
# COMPACT_ATOMS: atom_id res chain seq x y z
N MET A 1 20.08 71.40 38.76
CA MET A 1 19.86 70.20 39.60
C MET A 1 19.38 69.06 38.70
N LYS A 2 20.00 67.88 38.80
CA LYS A 2 19.47 66.59 38.30
C LYS A 2 18.60 65.96 39.41
N PRO A 3 17.62 65.11 39.10
CA PRO A 3 17.90 63.67 39.04
C PRO A 3 17.14 62.92 37.90
N ARG A 4 17.08 61.60 38.02
CA ARG A 4 17.25 60.52 37.02
C ARG A 4 16.21 59.43 37.31
N THR A 5 15.63 58.79 36.27
CA THR A 5 14.97 57.45 36.24
C THR A 5 14.39 57.27 34.83
N GLN A 6 14.77 56.38 33.90
CA GLN A 6 15.02 54.92 33.80
C GLN A 6 13.78 54.03 33.60
N SER A 7 13.80 53.26 32.49
CA SER A 7 12.99 52.08 32.08
C SER A 7 11.53 52.32 31.62
N SER A 8 10.94 51.65 30.63
CA SER A 8 11.13 50.26 30.14
C SER A 8 10.69 50.07 28.67
N LEU A 9 11.33 49.12 27.98
CA LEU A 9 10.90 48.41 26.76
C LEU A 9 9.51 47.78 26.88
N ILE A 10 8.74 47.75 25.78
CA ILE A 10 8.00 46.60 25.15
C ILE A 10 7.76 47.04 23.68
N GLY A 11 8.10 46.37 22.58
CA GLY A 11 8.32 44.96 22.30
C GLY A 11 7.43 44.59 21.10
N SER A 12 7.87 44.85 19.86
CA SER A 12 7.16 44.42 18.65
C SER A 12 8.11 43.64 17.76
N ILE A 13 8.16 42.33 17.96
CA ILE A 13 8.74 41.39 17.00
C ILE A 13 7.57 40.60 16.43
N LEU A 14 7.12 41.01 15.23
CA LEU A 14 6.33 40.15 14.36
C LEU A 14 7.25 39.01 13.93
N LEU A 15 7.08 37.86 14.57
CA LEU A 15 7.76 36.62 14.18
C LEU A 15 7.11 36.12 12.89
N SER A 16 7.56 36.64 11.76
CA SER A 16 7.32 36.03 10.46
C SER A 16 7.92 34.62 10.49
N PHE A 17 7.05 33.61 10.54
CA PHE A 17 7.41 32.21 10.27
C PHE A 17 7.85 32.12 8.81
N ALA A 18 9.11 32.46 8.55
CA ALA A 18 9.79 31.93 7.39
C ALA A 18 9.80 30.41 7.57
N ILE A 19 9.12 29.70 6.68
CA ILE A 19 9.30 28.26 6.52
C ILE A 19 10.76 28.10 6.14
N ALA A 20 11.61 27.85 7.14
CA ALA A 20 12.97 27.45 6.90
C ALA A 20 12.88 26.13 6.12
N HIS A 21 13.21 26.19 4.83
CA HIS A 21 13.52 25.00 4.07
C HIS A 21 14.62 24.27 4.84
N ILE A 22 14.26 23.17 5.48
CA ILE A 22 15.22 22.23 6.02
C ILE A 22 15.88 21.57 4.80
N SER A 23 16.84 22.27 4.21
CA SER A 23 17.82 21.69 3.31
C SER A 23 18.96 21.13 4.15
N ALA A 24 18.64 20.21 5.07
CA ALA A 24 19.66 19.40 5.70
C ALA A 24 19.92 18.21 4.76
N LEU A 25 21.05 18.24 4.05
CA LEU A 25 21.56 17.22 3.11
C LEU A 25 21.04 17.27 1.66
N GLY A 26 20.97 18.44 1.00
CA GLY A 26 21.23 18.57 -0.45
C GLY A 26 20.48 17.69 -1.49
N GLN A 27 19.49 16.89 -1.11
CA GLN A 27 18.66 16.10 -2.00
C GLN A 27 17.21 16.54 -1.82
N SER A 28 16.60 16.99 -2.91
CA SER A 28 15.15 17.16 -2.96
C SER A 28 14.47 15.84 -2.56
N PRO A 29 13.36 15.87 -1.81
CA PRO A 29 12.59 14.66 -1.55
C PRO A 29 12.29 13.90 -2.85
N PRO A 30 12.24 12.57 -2.83
CA PRO A 30 11.89 11.79 -4.01
C PRO A 30 10.51 12.21 -4.53
N ALA A 31 10.38 12.30 -5.85
CA ALA A 31 9.14 12.63 -6.52
C ALA A 31 8.50 11.38 -7.15
N PRO A 32 7.16 11.29 -7.23
CA PRO A 32 6.49 10.20 -7.93
C PRO A 32 6.95 10.08 -9.39
N GLY A 33 7.11 8.83 -9.84
CA GLY A 33 7.48 8.46 -11.21
C GLY A 33 6.38 7.66 -11.92
N PRO A 34 6.64 7.18 -13.16
CA PRO A 34 5.66 6.42 -13.94
C PRO A 34 5.04 5.21 -13.22
N GLU A 35 5.82 4.53 -12.38
CA GLU A 35 5.40 3.38 -11.58
C GLU A 35 4.44 3.79 -10.46
N HIS A 36 4.64 4.98 -9.89
CA HIS A 36 3.73 5.55 -8.89
C HIS A 36 2.42 6.01 -9.53
N GLU A 37 2.49 6.58 -10.75
CA GLU A 37 1.28 6.91 -11.52
C GLU A 37 0.51 5.66 -11.95
N ALA A 38 1.19 4.52 -12.14
CA ALA A 38 0.51 3.24 -12.37
C ALA A 38 -0.26 2.79 -11.11
N LEU A 39 0.34 2.88 -9.92
CA LEU A 39 -0.34 2.58 -8.65
C LEU A 39 -1.52 3.52 -8.40
N LYS A 40 -1.36 4.81 -8.70
CA LYS A 40 -2.40 5.84 -8.52
C LYS A 40 -3.69 5.52 -9.28
N LYS A 41 -3.64 4.77 -10.39
CA LYS A 41 -4.85 4.34 -11.10
C LYS A 41 -5.79 3.49 -10.24
N LEU A 42 -5.27 2.85 -9.20
CA LEU A 42 -6.05 2.04 -8.27
C LEU A 42 -6.82 2.89 -7.25
N GLU A 43 -6.48 4.18 -7.08
CA GLU A 43 -7.15 5.06 -6.10
C GLU A 43 -8.67 5.04 -6.25
N GLY A 44 -9.36 5.01 -5.11
CA GLY A 44 -10.82 4.96 -5.04
C GLY A 44 -11.31 3.79 -4.20
N THR A 45 -12.63 3.60 -4.21
CA THR A 45 -13.30 2.53 -3.48
C THR A 45 -13.75 1.44 -4.43
N TRP A 46 -13.62 0.19 -4.02
CA TRP A 46 -13.89 -1.00 -4.80
C TRP A 46 -14.77 -1.95 -4.03
N ASN A 47 -15.77 -2.52 -4.70
CA ASN A 47 -16.44 -3.71 -4.23
C ASN A 47 -15.52 -4.90 -4.50
N ALA A 48 -15.40 -5.82 -3.56
CA ALA A 48 -14.58 -7.01 -3.67
C ALA A 48 -15.44 -8.26 -3.43
N LYS A 49 -15.34 -9.23 -4.32
CA LYS A 49 -15.90 -10.56 -4.15
C LYS A 49 -14.75 -11.54 -3.96
N VAL A 50 -14.65 -12.10 -2.76
CA VAL A 50 -13.59 -13.02 -2.38
C VAL A 50 -14.07 -14.45 -2.57
N LYS A 51 -13.24 -15.28 -3.21
CA LYS A 51 -13.49 -16.71 -3.42
C LYS A 51 -12.33 -17.52 -2.87
N MET A 52 -12.63 -18.48 -2.01
CA MET A 52 -11.65 -19.40 -1.41
C MET A 52 -12.25 -20.80 -1.38
N GLY A 53 -11.78 -21.70 -2.26
CA GLY A 53 -12.46 -22.97 -2.50
C GLY A 53 -13.88 -22.75 -3.02
N ASP A 54 -14.86 -23.39 -2.36
CA ASP A 54 -16.29 -23.25 -2.68
C ASP A 54 -16.96 -22.07 -1.93
N ASP A 55 -16.24 -21.43 -1.00
CA ASP A 55 -16.76 -20.31 -0.21
C ASP A 55 -16.62 -18.97 -0.96
N GLU A 56 -17.66 -18.14 -0.85
CA GLU A 56 -17.70 -16.79 -1.41
C GLU A 56 -18.14 -15.76 -0.37
N SER A 57 -17.48 -14.60 -0.33
CA SER A 57 -17.86 -13.49 0.54
C SER A 57 -17.66 -12.12 -0.10
N ALA A 58 -18.39 -11.13 0.42
CA ALA A 58 -18.27 -9.74 0.00
C ALA A 58 -17.32 -8.96 0.92
N ALA A 59 -16.56 -8.05 0.32
CA ALA A 59 -15.65 -7.15 0.97
C ALA A 59 -15.63 -5.79 0.26
N THR A 60 -14.94 -4.82 0.85
CA THR A 60 -14.69 -3.50 0.27
C THR A 60 -13.21 -3.18 0.43
N ALA A 61 -12.62 -2.61 -0.62
CA ALA A 61 -11.26 -2.09 -0.58
C ALA A 61 -11.28 -0.58 -0.89
N THR A 62 -10.51 0.21 -0.15
CA THR A 62 -10.27 1.62 -0.46
C THR A 62 -8.78 1.84 -0.64
N TYR A 63 -8.42 2.49 -1.74
CA TYR A 63 -7.05 2.81 -2.09
C TYR A 63 -6.84 4.32 -2.12
N LYS A 64 -5.70 4.78 -1.58
CA LYS A 64 -5.33 6.19 -1.55
C LYS A 64 -3.82 6.36 -1.64
N MET A 65 -3.36 7.28 -2.47
CA MET A 65 -1.97 7.71 -2.48
C MET A 65 -1.66 8.51 -1.21
N VAL A 66 -0.59 8.13 -0.54
CA VAL A 66 -0.09 8.74 0.70
C VAL A 66 1.39 9.11 0.53
N CYS A 67 1.96 9.76 1.56
CA CYS A 67 3.39 10.11 1.59
C CYS A 67 3.86 10.89 0.36
N GLY A 68 3.09 11.90 -0.07
CA GLY A 68 3.43 12.72 -1.24
C GLY A 68 3.28 12.01 -2.58
N GLY A 69 2.52 10.91 -2.66
CA GLY A 69 2.31 10.16 -3.90
C GLY A 69 3.32 9.03 -4.12
N LEU A 70 4.09 8.66 -3.10
CA LEU A 70 5.10 7.61 -3.19
C LEU A 70 4.58 6.22 -2.78
N TRP A 71 3.46 6.18 -2.07
CA TRP A 71 2.88 4.93 -1.57
C TRP A 71 1.38 4.91 -1.81
N LEU A 72 0.87 3.78 -2.29
CA LEU A 72 -0.55 3.49 -2.34
C LEU A 72 -0.92 2.72 -1.07
N MET A 73 -1.74 3.34 -0.22
CA MET A 73 -2.29 2.68 0.97
C MET A 73 -3.61 2.02 0.62
N SER A 74 -3.80 0.78 1.07
CA SER A 74 -5.07 0.08 0.98
C SER A 74 -5.69 -0.19 2.35
N ASP A 75 -7.01 -0.08 2.43
CA ASP A 75 -7.86 -0.48 3.55
C ASP A 75 -8.86 -1.51 3.03
N PHE A 76 -8.79 -2.73 3.54
CA PHE A 76 -9.63 -3.85 3.12
C PHE A 76 -10.49 -4.33 4.29
N GLN A 77 -11.80 -4.35 4.11
CA GLN A 77 -12.76 -4.79 5.12
C GLN A 77 -13.73 -5.80 4.53
N GLY A 78 -13.92 -6.92 5.23
CA GLY A 78 -14.81 -7.98 4.76
C GLY A 78 -15.07 -9.03 5.82
N SER A 79 -15.46 -10.22 5.38
CA SER A 79 -15.60 -11.39 6.23
C SER A 79 -15.15 -12.64 5.49
N PHE A 80 -14.54 -13.57 6.21
CA PHE A 80 -14.21 -14.91 5.71
C PHE A 80 -15.01 -15.91 6.55
N GLY A 81 -16.03 -16.53 5.95
CA GLY A 81 -17.06 -17.24 6.70
C GLY A 81 -17.72 -16.31 7.73
N ASP A 82 -17.84 -16.76 8.98
CA ASP A 82 -18.42 -15.98 10.08
C ASP A 82 -17.46 -14.98 10.74
N GLN A 83 -16.19 -14.95 10.31
CA GLN A 83 -15.16 -14.14 10.94
C GLN A 83 -14.93 -12.82 10.19
N LYS A 84 -15.03 -11.71 10.91
CA LYS A 84 -14.67 -10.38 10.39
C LYS A 84 -13.19 -10.32 10.04
N PHE A 85 -12.88 -9.64 8.96
CA PHE A 85 -11.52 -9.44 8.48
C PHE A 85 -11.25 -7.96 8.20
N SER A 86 -10.09 -7.51 8.63
CA SER A 86 -9.54 -6.20 8.29
C SER A 86 -8.08 -6.35 7.90
N GLY A 87 -7.67 -5.71 6.82
CA GLY A 87 -6.29 -5.67 6.39
C GLY A 87 -5.89 -4.33 5.79
N HIS A 88 -4.59 -4.05 5.83
CA HIS A 88 -4.00 -2.84 5.27
C HIS A 88 -2.75 -3.18 4.47
N GLY A 89 -2.58 -2.48 3.36
CA GLY A 89 -1.41 -2.59 2.50
C GLY A 89 -0.73 -1.25 2.27
N LEU A 90 0.58 -1.30 2.02
CA LEU A 90 1.37 -0.19 1.51
C LEU A 90 2.16 -0.68 0.30
N ASP A 91 1.76 -0.23 -0.88
CA ASP A 91 2.40 -0.58 -2.15
C ASP A 91 3.22 0.61 -2.66
N GLY A 92 4.43 0.35 -3.13
CA GLY A 92 5.36 1.37 -3.63
C GLY A 92 6.29 0.82 -4.70
N TYR A 93 7.30 1.61 -5.07
CA TYR A 93 8.31 1.21 -6.05
C TYR A 93 9.72 1.47 -5.53
N ASP A 94 10.56 0.45 -5.60
CA ASP A 94 11.99 0.51 -5.30
C ASP A 94 12.77 0.76 -6.61
N PRO A 95 13.34 1.97 -6.82
CA PRO A 95 14.04 2.30 -8.05
C PRO A 95 15.41 1.63 -8.17
N GLU A 96 16.03 1.23 -7.06
CA GLU A 96 17.32 0.53 -7.07
C GLU A 96 17.13 -0.92 -7.54
N LYS A 97 16.12 -1.60 -6.98
CA LYS A 97 15.74 -2.97 -7.38
C LYS A 97 14.96 -3.02 -8.69
N LYS A 98 14.37 -1.90 -9.10
CA LYS A 98 13.40 -1.80 -10.21
C LYS A 98 12.19 -2.71 -10.01
N LYS A 99 11.69 -2.78 -8.78
CA LYS A 99 10.57 -3.64 -8.39
C LYS A 99 9.48 -2.85 -7.67
N TYR A 100 8.24 -3.26 -7.87
CA TYR A 100 7.19 -2.89 -6.92
C TYR A 100 7.45 -3.61 -5.60
N VAL A 101 7.16 -2.93 -4.50
CA VAL A 101 7.30 -3.46 -3.14
C VAL A 101 5.98 -3.30 -2.40
N SER A 102 5.66 -4.24 -1.53
CA SER A 102 4.43 -4.24 -0.75
C SER A 102 4.66 -4.73 0.66
N VAL A 103 3.98 -4.10 1.61
CA VAL A 103 3.77 -4.60 2.96
C VAL A 103 2.29 -4.80 3.18
N TRP A 104 1.92 -5.96 3.69
CA TRP A 104 0.55 -6.30 4.07
C TRP A 104 0.46 -6.72 5.53
N VAL A 105 -0.56 -6.24 6.24
CA VAL A 105 -0.93 -6.65 7.60
C VAL A 105 -2.43 -6.90 7.69
N ASP A 106 -2.86 -7.83 8.52
CA ASP A 106 -4.28 -8.13 8.70
C ASP A 106 -4.62 -8.68 10.08
N SER A 107 -5.91 -8.83 10.35
CA SER A 107 -6.46 -9.31 11.62
C SER A 107 -6.25 -10.81 11.88
N MET A 108 -5.69 -11.56 10.94
CA MET A 108 -5.46 -13.01 11.04
C MET A 108 -3.99 -13.36 11.25
N SER A 109 -3.09 -12.38 11.15
CA SER A 109 -1.66 -12.55 11.33
C SER A 109 -1.06 -11.51 12.27
N THR A 110 -0.14 -11.93 13.13
CA THR A 110 0.69 -11.02 13.94
C THR A 110 1.99 -10.60 13.24
N ARG A 111 2.19 -11.06 11.99
CA ARG A 111 3.40 -10.79 11.20
C ARG A 111 3.02 -10.16 9.86
N PRO A 112 3.71 -9.08 9.45
CA PRO A 112 3.53 -8.53 8.12
C PRO A 112 4.00 -9.52 7.06
N MET A 113 3.35 -9.48 5.91
CA MET A 113 3.83 -10.09 4.68
C MET A 113 4.56 -9.02 3.85
N PHE A 114 5.78 -9.35 3.42
CA PHE A 114 6.56 -8.49 2.53
C PHE A 114 6.56 -9.12 1.15
N LEU A 115 6.31 -8.31 0.13
CA LEU A 115 6.35 -8.76 -1.26
C LEU A 115 7.17 -7.82 -2.11
N GLU A 116 7.75 -8.37 -3.17
CA GLU A 116 8.31 -7.60 -4.27
C GLU A 116 7.94 -8.24 -5.61
N GLY A 117 7.88 -7.43 -6.67
CA GLY A 117 7.34 -7.87 -7.93
C GLY A 117 7.51 -6.91 -9.09
N THR A 118 6.90 -7.29 -10.21
CA THR A 118 6.98 -6.54 -11.48
C THR A 118 5.59 -6.43 -12.10
N TYR A 119 5.46 -5.47 -13.03
CA TYR A 119 4.25 -5.27 -13.82
C TYR A 119 4.54 -5.51 -15.30
N ASP A 120 3.82 -6.45 -15.89
CA ASP A 120 3.81 -6.73 -17.33
C ASP A 120 2.74 -5.86 -17.99
N LYS A 121 3.16 -4.84 -18.74
CA LYS A 121 2.26 -3.88 -19.39
C LYS A 121 1.43 -4.51 -20.50
N GLU A 122 1.97 -5.50 -21.21
CA GLU A 122 1.27 -6.15 -22.34
C GLU A 122 0.16 -7.05 -21.81
N LYS A 123 0.45 -7.82 -20.76
CA LYS A 123 -0.54 -8.68 -20.10
C LYS A 123 -1.45 -7.94 -19.13
N LYS A 124 -1.13 -6.68 -18.82
CA LYS A 124 -1.79 -5.87 -17.78
C LYS A 124 -1.84 -6.60 -16.43
N THR A 125 -0.72 -7.21 -16.05
CA THR A 125 -0.66 -8.08 -14.89
C THR A 125 0.54 -7.75 -14.01
N SER A 126 0.27 -7.45 -12.74
CA SER A 126 1.29 -7.42 -11.69
C SER A 126 1.55 -8.84 -11.18
N THR A 127 2.80 -9.17 -10.90
CA THR A 127 3.20 -10.41 -10.21
C THR A 127 4.10 -10.05 -9.04
N MET A 128 3.62 -10.34 -7.83
CA MET A 128 4.33 -10.10 -6.57
C MET A 128 4.64 -11.44 -5.92
N THR A 129 5.82 -11.55 -5.29
CA THR A 129 6.21 -12.75 -4.54
C THR A 129 6.71 -12.37 -3.17
N GLY A 130 6.44 -13.21 -2.18
CA GLY A 130 6.88 -13.01 -0.79
C GLY A 130 6.85 -14.30 0.01
N GLU A 131 7.31 -14.23 1.25
CA GLU A 131 7.21 -15.33 2.21
C GLU A 131 6.38 -14.91 3.41
N ALA A 132 5.42 -15.77 3.77
CA ALA A 132 4.58 -15.61 4.95
C ALA A 132 4.19 -16.98 5.49
N LYS A 133 3.63 -17.00 6.69
CA LYS A 133 3.08 -18.25 7.23
C LYS A 133 1.81 -18.63 6.46
N GLY A 134 1.74 -19.86 6.01
CA GLY A 134 0.50 -20.44 5.49
C GLY A 134 -0.49 -20.78 6.60
N PRO A 135 -1.68 -21.27 6.26
CA PRO A 135 -2.71 -21.68 7.23
C PRO A 135 -2.25 -22.75 8.24
N ASP A 136 -1.26 -23.56 7.87
CA ASP A 136 -0.64 -24.58 8.72
C ASP A 136 0.41 -24.01 9.71
N GLY A 137 0.63 -22.69 9.68
CA GLY A 137 1.59 -21.98 10.53
C GLY A 137 3.05 -22.09 10.08
N LYS A 138 3.35 -22.82 9.00
CA LYS A 138 4.70 -22.93 8.42
C LYS A 138 4.95 -21.81 7.41
N MET A 139 6.21 -21.45 7.24
CA MET A 139 6.57 -20.50 6.18
C MET A 139 6.32 -21.13 4.82
N ALA A 140 5.67 -20.37 3.95
CA ALA A 140 5.40 -20.75 2.58
C ALA A 140 5.69 -19.56 1.65
N LYS A 141 6.13 -19.89 0.44
CA LYS A 141 6.28 -18.91 -0.63
C LYS A 141 4.92 -18.61 -1.22
N HIS A 142 4.65 -17.33 -1.39
CA HIS A 142 3.42 -16.82 -1.98
C HIS A 142 3.75 -16.17 -3.32
N LYS A 143 2.89 -16.39 -4.29
CA LYS A 143 2.82 -15.61 -5.53
C LYS A 143 1.44 -14.99 -5.61
N MET A 144 1.40 -13.71 -5.93
CA MET A 144 0.18 -12.96 -6.13
C MET A 144 0.19 -12.40 -7.53
N THR A 145 -0.89 -12.59 -8.26
CA THR A 145 -1.10 -11.96 -9.56
C THR A 145 -2.28 -11.02 -9.47
N THR A 146 -2.14 -9.84 -10.05
CA THR A 146 -3.21 -8.86 -10.17
C THR A 146 -3.37 -8.49 -11.62
N HIS A 147 -4.43 -8.96 -12.26
CA HIS A 147 -4.77 -8.64 -13.64
C HIS A 147 -5.79 -7.50 -13.68
N MET A 148 -5.53 -6.47 -14.48
CA MET A 148 -6.39 -5.29 -14.59
C MET A 148 -6.71 -5.03 -16.07
N PRO A 149 -7.77 -5.63 -16.62
CA PRO A 149 -8.10 -5.52 -18.05
C PRO A 149 -8.47 -4.09 -18.46
N ASP A 150 -9.07 -3.33 -17.54
CA ASP A 150 -9.51 -1.95 -17.70
C ASP A 150 -9.45 -1.20 -16.35
N ASP A 151 -9.87 0.07 -16.32
CA ASP A 151 -9.76 0.93 -15.14
C ASP A 151 -10.78 0.61 -14.04
N ASP A 152 -11.77 -0.25 -14.29
CA ASP A 152 -12.89 -0.51 -13.38
C ASP A 152 -12.96 -1.96 -12.87
N HIS A 153 -12.13 -2.85 -13.40
CA HIS A 153 -12.11 -4.27 -13.04
C HIS A 153 -10.69 -4.76 -12.73
N MET A 154 -10.56 -5.55 -11.67
CA MET A 154 -9.29 -6.16 -11.28
C MET A 154 -9.52 -7.55 -10.71
N THR A 155 -8.68 -8.51 -11.09
CA THR A 155 -8.69 -9.87 -10.54
C THR A 155 -7.37 -10.12 -9.84
N PHE A 156 -7.42 -10.25 -8.52
CA PHE A 156 -6.31 -10.69 -7.69
C PHE A 156 -6.38 -12.20 -7.50
N THR A 157 -5.24 -12.90 -7.62
CA THR A 157 -5.14 -14.33 -7.30
C THR A 157 -3.91 -14.58 -6.45
N MET A 158 -4.08 -15.33 -5.36
CA MET A 158 -3.00 -15.75 -4.46
C MET A 158 -2.74 -17.25 -4.66
N TYR A 159 -1.46 -17.60 -4.76
CA TYR A 159 -0.95 -18.95 -4.88
C TYR A 159 0.05 -19.24 -3.76
N LEU A 160 0.00 -20.44 -3.20
CA LEU A 160 1.08 -21.03 -2.42
C LEU A 160 1.97 -21.85 -3.35
N LEU A 161 3.28 -21.72 -3.16
CA LEU A 161 4.28 -22.49 -3.90
C LEU A 161 4.76 -23.60 -2.98
N ASP A 162 4.70 -24.84 -3.48
CA ASP A 162 5.28 -25.98 -2.76
C ASP A 162 6.82 -26.02 -2.91
N ALA A 163 7.42 -27.10 -2.38
CA ALA A 163 8.88 -27.28 -2.41
C ALA A 163 9.44 -27.37 -3.84
N ASP A 164 8.64 -27.82 -4.80
CA ASP A 164 9.01 -27.95 -6.22
C ASP A 164 8.66 -26.70 -7.03
N GLY A 165 8.04 -25.69 -6.39
CA GLY A 165 7.61 -24.44 -7.01
C GLY A 165 6.26 -24.54 -7.73
N GLN A 166 5.49 -25.62 -7.52
CA GLN A 166 4.17 -25.76 -8.11
C GLN A 166 3.18 -24.78 -7.46
N GLU A 167 2.40 -24.10 -8.31
CA GLU A 167 1.43 -23.09 -7.88
C GLU A 167 0.10 -23.74 -7.47
N ASN A 168 -0.23 -23.61 -6.18
CA ASN A 168 -1.50 -24.03 -5.61
C ASN A 168 -2.36 -22.80 -5.34
N LYS A 169 -3.43 -22.60 -6.13
CA LYS A 169 -4.32 -21.44 -5.98
C LYS A 169 -5.07 -21.52 -4.65
N VAL A 170 -4.97 -20.46 -3.84
CA VAL A 170 -5.62 -20.37 -2.53
C VAL A 170 -6.85 -19.48 -2.57
N MET A 171 -6.73 -18.32 -3.23
CA MET A 171 -7.77 -17.30 -3.18
C MET A 171 -7.81 -16.53 -4.50
N THR A 172 -9.02 -16.13 -4.90
CA THR A 172 -9.23 -15.13 -5.94
C THR A 172 -10.11 -14.01 -5.37
N ILE A 173 -9.81 -12.77 -5.72
CA ILE A 173 -10.67 -11.62 -5.42
C ILE A 173 -10.98 -10.91 -6.72
N GLU A 174 -12.27 -10.80 -7.03
CA GLU A 174 -12.80 -10.01 -8.14
C GLU A 174 -13.20 -8.64 -7.61
N TYR A 175 -12.58 -7.60 -8.14
CA TYR A 175 -12.85 -6.22 -7.77
C TYR A 175 -13.63 -5.51 -8.88
N THR A 176 -14.58 -4.68 -8.46
CA THR A 176 -15.28 -3.74 -9.34
C THR A 176 -15.30 -2.37 -8.70
N ARG A 177 -14.89 -1.34 -9.44
CA ARG A 177 -14.83 0.02 -8.93
C ARG A 177 -16.23 0.48 -8.50
N LYS A 178 -16.32 1.10 -7.33
CA LYS A 178 -17.56 1.69 -6.83
C LYS A 178 -17.74 3.06 -7.51
N LYS A 179 -18.87 3.21 -8.20
CA LYS A 179 -19.30 4.46 -8.84
C LYS A 179 -19.94 5.40 -7.84
#